data_AF-A0A8C2P1R5-F1
#
_entry.id   AF-A0A8C2P1R5-F1
#
_cell.length_a   1.000
_cell.length_b   1.000
_cell.length_c   1.000
_cell.angle_alpha   90.00
_cell.angle_beta   90.00
_cell.angle_gamma   90.00
#
_symmetry.space_group_name_H-M   'P 1'
#
loop_
_entity.id
_entity.type
_entity.pdbx_description
1 polymer ?
#
loop_
_entity_poly.entity_id
_entity_poly.type
_entity_poly.pdbx_seq_one_letter_code
_entity_poly.pdbx_strand_id
1 'polypeptide(L)' 'MQDDAIYENDDVEEALRRLPENLYDDRACIKRAVDSHVRQQILPKPQGTEHEEGKFYLEPPLKEVIRERKGRE' A
#
# COMPACT_ATOMS: atom_id res chain seq x y z
N MET A 1 1.66 2.72 -5.81
CA MET A 1 1.22 3.86 -4.98
C MET A 1 2.24 4.04 -3.84
N GLN A 2 2.30 5.18 -3.15
CA GLN A 2 3.32 5.38 -2.10
C GLN A 2 3.13 4.42 -0.92
N ASP A 3 1.87 4.10 -0.59
CA ASP A 3 1.50 3.18 0.50
C ASP A 3 2.05 1.76 0.31
N ASP A 4 2.29 1.33 -0.93
CA ASP A 4 2.84 0.01 -1.26
C ASP A 4 4.30 -0.17 -0.82
N ALA A 5 5.02 0.93 -0.55
CA ALA A 5 6.43 0.93 -0.16
C ALA A 5 6.64 1.18 1.34
N ILE A 6 5.56 1.23 2.13
CA ILE A 6 5.62 1.42 3.59
C ILE A 6 6.14 0.13 4.25
N TYR A 7 6.95 0.28 5.30
CA TYR A 7 7.42 -0.84 6.11
C TYR A 7 6.26 -1.51 6.86
N GLU A 8 6.12 -2.82 6.72
CA GLU A 8 5.10 -3.62 7.40
C GLU A 8 5.44 -3.76 8.89
N ASN A 9 4.79 -2.95 9.73
CA ASN A 9 4.77 -3.08 11.18
C ASN A 9 3.42 -3.67 11.65
N ASP A 10 3.29 -3.98 12.94
CA ASP A 10 2.04 -4.57 13.48
C ASP A 10 0.79 -3.71 13.20
N ASP A 11 0.94 -2.37 13.23
CA ASP A 11 -0.17 -1.43 12.97
C ASP A 11 -0.57 -1.43 11.48
N VAL A 12 0.40 -1.58 10.57
CA VAL A 12 0.19 -1.69 9.11
C VAL A 12 -0.42 -3.03 8.77
N GLU A 13 0.02 -4.14 9.37
CA GLU A 13 -0.59 -5.46 9.16
C GLU A 13 -2.08 -5.45 9.57
N GLU A 14 -2.39 -4.84 10.71
CA GLU A 14 -3.78 -4.69 11.17
C GLU A 14 -4.59 -3.78 10.25
N ALA A 15 -4.01 -2.67 9.77
CA ALA A 15 -4.64 -1.79 8.79
C ALA A 15 -4.92 -2.51 7.46
N LEU A 16 -4.00 -3.36 7.00
CA LEU A 16 -4.14 -4.18 5.79
C LEU A 16 -5.27 -5.21 5.94
N ARG A 17 -5.42 -5.83 7.12
CA ARG A 17 -6.52 -6.77 7.41
C ARG A 17 -7.90 -6.14 7.36
N ARG A 18 -8.00 -4.83 7.59
CA ARG A 18 -9.26 -4.07 7.58
C ARG A 18 -9.63 -3.52 6.20
N LEU A 19 -8.72 -3.58 5.22
CA LEU A 19 -9.01 -3.08 3.88
C LEU A 19 -10.06 -3.96 3.19
N PRO A 20 -10.97 -3.36 2.40
CA PRO A 20 -11.89 -4.11 1.57
C PRO A 20 -11.11 -4.84 0.45
N GLU A 21 -11.62 -6.01 0.05
CA GLU A 21 -10.96 -6.95 -0.86
C GLU A 21 -10.56 -6.30 -2.21
N ASN A 22 -11.40 -5.41 -2.74
CA ASN A 22 -11.10 -4.68 -3.98
C ASN A 22 -9.85 -3.80 -3.87
N LEU A 23 -9.65 -3.10 -2.74
CA LEU A 23 -8.46 -2.26 -2.54
C LEU A 23 -7.22 -3.09 -2.23
N TYR A 24 -7.40 -4.26 -1.62
CA TYR A 24 -6.32 -5.22 -1.40
C TYR A 24 -5.82 -5.81 -2.72
N ASP A 25 -6.74 -6.22 -3.61
CA ASP A 25 -6.42 -6.74 -4.93
C ASP A 25 -5.80 -5.68 -5.86
N ASP A 26 -6.21 -4.42 -5.72
CA ASP A 26 -5.62 -3.28 -6.43
C ASP A 26 -4.12 -3.08 -6.11
N ARG A 27 -3.57 -3.73 -5.08
CA ARG A 27 -2.10 -3.84 -4.85
C ARG A 27 -1.38 -4.66 -5.92
N ALA A 28 -2.02 -5.03 -7.03
CA ALA A 28 -1.42 -5.62 -8.22
C ALA A 28 -0.14 -4.90 -8.70
N CYS A 29 0.01 -3.60 -8.40
CA CYS A 29 1.24 -2.84 -8.60
C CYS A 29 2.47 -3.48 -7.93
N ILE A 30 2.36 -4.01 -6.70
CA ILE A 30 3.46 -4.69 -5.99
C ILE A 30 3.90 -5.93 -6.75
N LYS A 31 2.95 -6.78 -7.14
CA LYS A 31 3.25 -8.03 -7.85
C LYS A 31 3.98 -7.75 -9.17
N ARG A 32 3.54 -6.73 -9.91
CA ARG A 32 4.20 -6.29 -11.14
C ARG A 32 5.57 -5.68 -10.88
N ALA A 33 5.72 -4.89 -9.81
CA ALA A 33 7.01 -4.31 -9.42
C ALA A 33 8.03 -5.39 -9.05
N VAL A 34 7.63 -6.42 -8.29
CA VAL A 34 8.47 -7.56 -7.95
C VAL A 34 8.89 -8.33 -9.20
N ASP A 35 7.95 -8.66 -10.11
CA ASP A 35 8.30 -9.33 -11.37
C ASP A 35 9.27 -8.49 -12.23
N SER A 36 9.05 -7.18 -12.30
CA SER A 36 9.95 -6.25 -13.02
C SER A 36 11.33 -6.19 -12.37
N HIS A 37 11.41 -6.20 -11.04
CA HIS A 37 12.66 -6.23 -10.29
C HIS A 37 13.43 -7.54 -10.50
N VAL A 38 12.74 -8.69 -10.44
CA VAL A 38 13.33 -10.00 -10.73
C VAL A 38 13.92 -10.04 -12.14
N ARG A 39 13.24 -9.42 -13.10
CA ARG A 39 13.70 -9.34 -14.50
C ARG A 39 14.71 -8.21 -14.77
N GLN A 40 15.01 -7.37 -13.78
CA GLN A 40 15.83 -6.16 -13.93
C GLN A 40 15.34 -5.25 -15.08
N GLN A 41 14.02 -5.13 -15.23
CA GLN A 41 13.38 -4.33 -16.28
C GLN A 41 12.61 -3.15 -15.69
N ILE A 42 12.63 -2.03 -16.39
CA ILE A 42 11.84 -0.84 -16.04
C ILE A 42 10.55 -0.85 -16.86
N LEU A 43 9.45 -0.45 -16.23
CA LEU A 43 8.17 -0.32 -16.92
C LEU A 43 8.24 0.76 -18.03
N PRO A 44 7.60 0.54 -19.20
CA PRO A 44 7.43 1.56 -20.21
C PRO A 44 6.72 2.82 -19.66
N LYS A 45 7.12 4.01 -20.11
CA LYS A 45 6.55 5.31 -19.68
C LYS A 45 5.01 5.36 -19.56
N PRO A 46 4.20 4.88 -20.54
CA PRO A 46 2.73 4.97 -20.45
C PRO A 46 2.11 4.00 -19.42
N GLN A 47 2.87 3.03 -18.92
CA GLN A 47 2.42 2.07 -17.91
C GLN A 47 2.85 2.49 -16.50
N GLY A 48 3.68 3.52 -16.39
CA GLY A 48 4.05 4.11 -15.10
C GLY A 48 2.83 4.66 -14.40
N THR A 49 2.76 4.45 -13.10
CA THR A 49 1.72 5.08 -12.26
C THR A 49 1.88 6.59 -12.41
N GLU A 50 0.87 7.26 -12.96
CA GLU A 50 0.82 8.72 -12.91
C GLU A 50 0.83 9.14 -11.45
N HIS A 51 1.56 10.20 -11.13
CA HIS A 51 1.64 10.72 -9.76
C HIS A 51 0.29 11.37 -9.41
N GLU A 52 -0.69 10.56 -9.04
CA GLU A 52 -1.95 11.03 -8.48
C GLU A 52 -1.72 11.38 -7.02
N GLU A 53 -1.46 12.67 -6.79
CA GLU A 53 -1.30 13.24 -5.46
C GLU A 53 -2.58 12.99 -4.64
N GLY A 54 -2.47 12.24 -3.53
CA GLY A 54 -3.57 12.09 -2.56
C GLY A 54 -4.38 10.78 -2.58
N LYS A 55 -4.04 9.77 -3.39
CA LYS A 55 -4.66 8.43 -3.28
C LYS A 55 -3.91 7.54 -2.30
N PHE A 56 -4.02 7.86 -1.01
CA PHE A 56 -3.50 7.02 0.08
C PHE A 56 -4.62 6.13 0.62
N TYR A 57 -4.71 4.90 0.12
CA TYR A 57 -5.74 3.94 0.54
C TYR A 57 -5.44 3.34 1.93
N LEU A 58 -4.18 3.35 2.36
CA LEU A 58 -3.77 2.78 3.64
C LEU A 58 -3.83 3.81 4.78
N GLU A 59 -3.81 5.10 4.47
CA GLU A 59 -3.80 6.16 5.48
C GLU A 59 -5.04 6.14 6.42
N PRO A 60 -6.29 6.01 5.92
CA PRO A 60 -7.47 5.98 6.79
C PRO A 60 -7.47 4.82 7.80
N PRO A 61 -7.28 3.54 7.41
CA PRO A 61 -7.28 2.45 8.38
C PRO A 61 -6.07 2.53 9.34
N LEU A 62 -4.91 2.98 8.86
CA LEU A 62 -3.72 3.10 9.71
C LEU A 62 -3.90 4.15 10.82
N LYS A 63 -4.52 5.30 10.51
CA LYS A 63 -4.85 6.33 11.51
C LYS A 63 -5.79 5.80 12.58
N GLU A 64 -6.75 4.94 12.21
CA GLU A 64 -7.68 4.34 13.15
C GLU A 64 -6.96 3.38 14.11
N VAL A 65 -6.14 2.46 13.57
CA VAL A 65 -5.36 1.49 14.37
C VAL A 65 -4.45 2.20 15.37
N ILE A 66 -3.71 3.23 14.92
CA ILE A 66 -2.82 4.02 15.80
C ILE A 66 -3.63 4.72 16.91
N ARG A 67 -4.83 5.24 16.59
CA ARG A 67 -5.70 5.90 17.57
C ARG A 67 -6.21 4.91 18.61
N GLU A 68 -6.61 3.70 18.20
CA GLU A 68 -7.04 2.66 19.12
C GLU A 68 -5.91 2.19 20.04
N ARG A 69 -4.70 2.02 19.50
CA ARG A 69 -3.50 1.66 20.28
C ARG A 69 -3.20 2.69 21.36
N LYS A 70 -3.13 3.97 20.98
CA LYS A 70 -2.87 5.09 21.91
C LYS A 70 -3.95 5.30 22.97
N GLY A 71 -5.19 4.85 22.71
CA GLY A 71 -6.28 4.93 23.69
C GLY A 71 -6.31 3.78 24.70
N ARG A 72 -5.51 2.73 24.49
CA ARG A 72 -5.36 1.58 25.39
C ARG A 72 -4.10 1.68 26.28
N GLU A 73 -3.17 2.56 25.93
CA GLU A 73 -2.01 2.96 26.74
C GLU A 73 -2.40 4.02 27.78
#